data_AF-A0A0F1AW49-F1
#
_entry.id   AF-A0A0F1AW49-F1
#
_cell.length_a   1.000
_cell.length_b   1.000
_cell.length_c   1.000
_cell.angle_alpha   90.00
_cell.angle_beta   90.00
_cell.angle_gamma   90.00
#
_symmetry.space_group_name_H-M   'P 1'
#
loop_
_entity.id
_entity.type
_entity.pdbx_description
1 polymer ?
#
loop_
_entity_poly.entity_id
_entity_poly.type
_entity_poly.pdbx_seq_one_letter_code
_entity_poly.pdbx_strand_id
1 'polypeptide(L)'
;MKPRFPILLHLLTGITICWLALSTVRADTELPASGYSPRSGELTAREMTIAKNAWQYFVTNYQPTTGLVNAVNKYPSTTMWDSASYLAALTAARELGIIDKAEFDRRMLKFLATLNTLVLFRNELPNKAYNTISGQKVDYTNKPGEIGFSALDIGRMLVWLKIIKERYPEYGNSIDNVVLGWDFSHAIDPCGTLYGAYLENGQPKYVQEGRLGYEEYGAAGFQLWGFNTCKASSPQPYELAEIYCVLVPYDTRDPRNTSQHNYVVTESYLLYGLEFGFDKPTDRDNAPRDYSLTWMKNFADRVYQAQENRYTITGVLTARSEHQLDKAPYFVYDTVFSDGYNWNTITDKGQFVPNAAAISLKAALGMWVLWNSPYTDRLLNTIENANEEGKGYYEGLYENGDGPIKEFTANNNGIMLEALLFKKEGKLLAFNTDNPKSKDFAPSLWDRKLLDQFEENNALRSRPFLASTPAVKSWCDRTGVTQRTKPACQACQCASCSVDEPVKLPPVTAQCLKP
;
A
#
# COMPACT_ATOMS: atom_id res chain seq x y z
N MET A 1 -68.28 -79.18 -11.25
CA MET A 1 -69.44 -78.43 -10.71
C MET A 1 -68.95 -77.10 -10.12
N LYS A 2 -69.86 -76.12 -9.88
CA LYS A 2 -69.60 -74.87 -9.12
C LYS A 2 -69.44 -75.15 -7.60
N PRO A 3 -69.10 -74.17 -6.72
CA PRO A 3 -68.49 -72.82 -6.90
C PRO A 3 -67.09 -72.78 -6.19
N ARG A 4 -66.46 -71.75 -5.58
CA ARG A 4 -66.72 -70.33 -5.17
C ARG A 4 -65.43 -69.46 -5.29
N PHE A 5 -65.61 -68.13 -5.22
CA PHE A 5 -64.62 -67.07 -4.90
C PHE A 5 -64.90 -66.53 -3.45
N PRO A 6 -64.19 -65.53 -2.88
CA PRO A 6 -62.87 -64.91 -3.19
C PRO A 6 -61.95 -64.79 -1.94
N ILE A 7 -60.75 -64.17 -2.06
CA ILE A 7 -60.34 -62.91 -1.36
C ILE A 7 -58.82 -62.65 -1.46
N LEU A 8 -58.50 -61.57 -2.18
CA LEU A 8 -57.43 -60.55 -2.01
C LEU A 8 -56.33 -60.74 -0.94
N LEU A 9 -55.05 -60.79 -1.37
CA LEU A 9 -54.04 -59.78 -1.02
C LEU A 9 -52.84 -59.80 -1.99
N HIS A 10 -52.32 -58.63 -2.37
CA HIS A 10 -51.06 -58.50 -3.13
C HIS A 10 -49.88 -58.31 -2.18
N LEU A 11 -48.77 -59.00 -2.44
CA LEU A 11 -47.48 -58.79 -1.77
C LEU A 11 -46.43 -58.35 -2.81
N LEU A 12 -46.20 -57.05 -2.89
CA LEU A 12 -45.14 -56.45 -3.70
C LEU A 12 -43.88 -56.28 -2.84
N THR A 13 -42.85 -57.08 -3.10
CA THR A 13 -41.53 -56.95 -2.45
C THR A 13 -40.74 -55.80 -3.05
N GLY A 14 -40.86 -54.61 -2.46
CA GLY A 14 -40.03 -53.46 -2.81
C GLY A 14 -38.60 -53.62 -2.30
N ILE A 15 -37.61 -53.42 -3.18
CA ILE A 15 -36.19 -53.41 -2.80
C ILE A 15 -35.80 -51.97 -2.42
N THR A 16 -35.58 -51.73 -1.14
CA THR A 16 -35.17 -50.41 -0.63
C THR A 16 -33.69 -50.15 -0.90
N ILE A 17 -33.34 -49.61 -2.07
CA ILE A 17 -31.98 -49.16 -2.36
C ILE A 17 -31.70 -47.86 -1.58
N CYS A 18 -31.00 -47.98 -0.46
CA CYS A 18 -30.61 -46.83 0.35
C CYS A 18 -29.47 -46.05 -0.35
N TRP A 19 -29.80 -44.93 -0.98
CA TRP A 19 -28.81 -44.01 -1.55
C TRP A 19 -28.08 -43.25 -0.43
N LEU A 20 -26.98 -43.82 0.04
CA LEU A 20 -25.97 -43.10 0.81
C LEU A 20 -25.27 -42.09 -0.12
N ALA A 21 -25.81 -40.87 -0.16
CA ALA A 21 -25.17 -39.73 -0.79
C ALA A 21 -23.90 -39.36 0.00
N LEU A 22 -22.78 -40.00 -0.34
CA LEU A 22 -21.45 -39.59 0.09
C LEU A 22 -21.13 -38.24 -0.55
N SER A 23 -21.56 -37.17 0.13
CA SER A 23 -21.12 -35.80 -0.14
C SER A 23 -19.61 -35.73 0.12
N THR A 24 -18.82 -35.87 -0.94
CA THR A 24 -17.37 -35.66 -0.92
C THR A 24 -17.09 -34.19 -0.67
N VAL A 25 -17.03 -33.83 0.61
CA VAL A 25 -16.48 -32.56 1.06
C VAL A 25 -15.06 -32.47 0.53
N ARG A 26 -14.87 -31.67 -0.53
CA ARG A 26 -13.53 -31.15 -0.84
C ARG A 26 -13.12 -30.33 0.38
N ALA A 27 -11.93 -30.60 0.91
CA ALA A 27 -11.30 -29.62 1.77
C ALA A 27 -10.99 -28.40 0.87
N ASP A 28 -11.57 -27.25 1.20
CA ASP A 28 -11.33 -26.03 0.44
C ASP A 28 -9.83 -25.69 0.49
N THR A 29 -9.24 -25.48 -0.68
CA THR A 29 -7.79 -25.28 -0.83
C THR A 29 -7.34 -23.84 -0.56
N GLU A 30 -8.27 -22.97 -0.16
CA GLU A 30 -8.10 -21.53 -0.03
C GLU A 30 -8.68 -21.04 1.32
N LEU A 31 -8.33 -19.82 1.71
CA LEU A 31 -8.85 -19.18 2.92
C LEU A 31 -10.24 -18.57 2.63
N PRO A 32 -11.19 -18.54 3.59
CA PRO A 32 -12.49 -17.87 3.40
C PRO A 32 -12.37 -16.43 2.85
N ALA A 33 -11.33 -15.70 3.27
CA ALA A 33 -10.94 -14.39 2.76
C ALA A 33 -10.76 -14.28 1.24
N SER A 34 -10.31 -15.34 0.53
CA SER A 34 -10.19 -15.31 -0.94
C SER A 34 -11.56 -15.33 -1.64
N GLY A 35 -12.60 -15.83 -0.94
CA GLY A 35 -13.97 -15.82 -1.40
C GLY A 35 -14.54 -14.40 -1.50
N TYR A 36 -14.26 -13.55 -0.51
CA TYR A 36 -14.76 -12.18 -0.47
C TYR A 36 -14.24 -11.36 -1.67
N SER A 37 -15.17 -10.84 -2.47
CA SER A 37 -14.86 -9.79 -3.46
C SER A 37 -14.66 -8.44 -2.76
N PRO A 38 -13.87 -7.52 -3.33
CA PRO A 38 -13.93 -6.12 -2.94
C PRO A 38 -15.33 -5.51 -3.15
N ARG A 39 -15.69 -4.51 -2.34
CA ARG A 39 -16.90 -3.70 -2.53
C ARG A 39 -16.66 -2.68 -3.65
N SER A 40 -17.61 -2.55 -4.58
CA SER A 40 -17.47 -1.67 -5.75
C SER A 40 -18.75 -0.85 -6.04
N GLY A 41 -18.60 0.17 -6.89
CA GLY A 41 -19.68 1.07 -7.35
C GLY A 41 -19.77 2.39 -6.57
N GLU A 42 -20.56 3.32 -7.11
CA GLU A 42 -20.72 4.69 -6.59
C GLU A 42 -20.99 4.78 -5.09
N LEU A 43 -20.52 5.88 -4.48
CA LEU A 43 -20.65 6.08 -3.05
C LEU A 43 -22.10 6.35 -2.62
N THR A 44 -22.57 5.64 -1.60
CA THR A 44 -23.84 5.98 -0.95
C THR A 44 -23.74 7.31 -0.21
N ALA A 45 -24.88 7.93 0.16
CA ALA A 45 -24.88 9.16 0.94
C ALA A 45 -24.13 9.04 2.28
N ARG A 46 -24.10 7.83 2.87
CA ARG A 46 -23.31 7.47 4.05
C ARG A 46 -21.82 7.55 3.78
N GLU A 47 -21.35 6.83 2.74
CA GLU A 47 -19.94 6.81 2.33
C GLU A 47 -19.44 8.19 1.88
N MET A 48 -20.27 8.94 1.14
CA MET A 48 -19.97 10.32 0.75
C MET A 48 -19.88 11.28 1.95
N THR A 49 -20.58 10.98 3.05
CA THR A 49 -20.41 11.73 4.31
C THR A 49 -19.07 11.42 4.97
N ILE A 50 -18.66 10.15 5.00
CA ILE A 50 -17.33 9.74 5.48
C ILE A 50 -16.22 10.42 4.65
N ALA A 51 -16.32 10.40 3.31
CA ALA A 51 -15.36 11.05 2.42
C ALA A 51 -15.26 12.56 2.70
N LYS A 52 -16.40 13.25 2.83
CA LYS A 52 -16.43 14.69 3.13
C LYS A 52 -15.87 15.02 4.52
N ASN A 53 -16.13 14.19 5.53
CA ASN A 53 -15.58 14.35 6.87
C ASN A 53 -14.05 14.16 6.85
N ALA A 54 -13.54 13.11 6.21
CA ALA A 54 -12.09 12.88 6.07
C ALA A 54 -11.39 14.03 5.31
N TRP A 55 -12.02 14.59 4.28
CA TRP A 55 -11.48 15.74 3.53
C TRP A 55 -11.30 17.01 4.41
N GLN A 56 -12.08 17.19 5.48
CA GLN A 56 -11.94 18.35 6.38
C GLN A 56 -10.54 18.43 7.00
N TYR A 57 -9.86 17.30 7.23
CA TYR A 57 -8.47 17.28 7.68
C TYR A 57 -7.56 18.10 6.74
N PHE A 58 -7.70 17.89 5.43
CA PHE A 58 -6.92 18.51 4.36
C PHE A 58 -7.39 19.92 3.98
N VAL A 59 -8.53 20.37 4.52
CA VAL A 59 -8.90 21.79 4.54
C VAL A 59 -8.19 22.49 5.70
N THR A 60 -8.27 21.94 6.91
CA THR A 60 -7.75 22.57 8.14
C THR A 60 -6.22 22.58 8.25
N ASN A 61 -5.54 21.55 7.71
CA ASN A 61 -4.08 21.39 7.85
C ASN A 61 -3.26 21.80 6.61
N TYR A 62 -3.89 22.42 5.60
CA TYR A 62 -3.23 22.90 4.38
C TYR A 62 -2.48 24.22 4.59
N GLN A 63 -1.27 24.32 4.01
CA GLN A 63 -0.40 25.49 4.11
C GLN A 63 -0.32 26.24 2.77
N PRO A 64 -1.00 27.40 2.59
CA PRO A 64 -1.03 28.11 1.31
C PRO A 64 0.34 28.58 0.79
N THR A 65 1.33 28.72 1.69
CA THR A 65 2.71 29.13 1.35
C THR A 65 3.48 28.08 0.56
N THR A 66 3.14 26.80 0.71
CA THR A 66 3.87 25.64 0.13
C THR A 66 2.96 24.67 -0.63
N GLY A 67 1.66 24.65 -0.35
CA GLY A 67 0.75 23.63 -0.84
C GLY A 67 0.84 22.29 -0.10
N LEU A 68 1.69 22.19 0.93
CA LEU A 68 1.83 21.01 1.78
C LEU A 68 0.67 20.92 2.79
N VAL A 69 0.49 19.73 3.38
CA VAL A 69 -0.43 19.48 4.50
C VAL A 69 0.36 18.89 5.67
N ASN A 70 -0.02 19.28 6.89
CA ASN A 70 0.55 18.74 8.13
C ASN A 70 0.31 17.22 8.24
N ALA A 71 1.32 16.45 8.62
CA ALA A 71 1.20 15.02 8.93
C ALA A 71 0.30 14.76 10.14
N VAL A 72 0.41 15.62 11.14
CA VAL A 72 -0.33 15.56 12.42
C VAL A 72 -1.03 16.90 12.64
N ASN A 73 -2.25 16.86 13.18
CA ASN A 73 -3.11 18.04 13.29
C ASN A 73 -2.43 19.21 14.03
N LYS A 74 -2.42 20.40 13.41
CA LYS A 74 -1.77 21.63 13.93
C LYS A 74 -0.25 21.54 14.15
N TYR A 75 0.42 20.44 13.82
CA TYR A 75 1.88 20.31 13.90
C TYR A 75 2.49 20.53 12.51
N PRO A 76 3.19 21.65 12.23
CA PRO A 76 3.55 22.04 10.86
C PRO A 76 4.79 21.29 10.33
N SER A 77 4.69 19.96 10.24
CA SER A 77 5.70 19.03 9.75
C SER A 77 5.04 18.00 8.83
N THR A 78 5.76 17.46 7.85
CA THR A 78 5.30 16.39 6.96
C THR A 78 6.45 15.49 6.52
N THR A 79 6.17 14.18 6.38
CA THR A 79 7.06 13.21 5.73
C THR A 79 6.74 13.12 4.23
N MET A 80 7.47 12.30 3.46
CA MET A 80 7.05 12.00 2.08
C MET A 80 5.90 10.97 2.07
N TRP A 81 5.78 10.10 3.09
CA TRP A 81 4.61 9.22 3.27
C TRP A 81 3.30 9.99 3.50
N ASP A 82 3.32 10.99 4.39
CA ASP A 82 2.18 11.88 4.65
C ASP A 82 1.85 12.77 3.47
N SER A 83 2.88 13.27 2.77
CA SER A 83 2.71 14.06 1.55
C SER A 83 2.06 13.24 0.43
N ALA A 84 2.41 11.96 0.28
CA ALA A 84 1.76 11.05 -0.65
C ALA A 84 0.32 10.72 -0.22
N SER A 85 0.07 10.57 1.09
CA SER A 85 -1.29 10.41 1.64
C SER A 85 -2.19 11.63 1.35
N TYR A 86 -1.62 12.84 1.31
CA TYR A 86 -2.33 14.03 0.82
C TYR A 86 -2.56 14.01 -0.70
N LEU A 87 -1.61 13.52 -1.50
CA LEU A 87 -1.82 13.34 -2.94
C LEU A 87 -2.95 12.33 -3.23
N ALA A 88 -3.06 11.26 -2.43
CA ALA A 88 -4.20 10.34 -2.44
C ALA A 88 -5.51 11.07 -2.11
N ALA A 89 -5.56 11.77 -0.97
CA ALA A 89 -6.72 12.53 -0.52
C ALA A 89 -7.19 13.58 -1.54
N LEU A 90 -6.25 14.31 -2.15
CA LEU A 90 -6.50 15.35 -3.14
C LEU A 90 -7.07 14.77 -4.45
N THR A 91 -6.55 13.61 -4.88
CA THR A 91 -7.07 12.85 -6.03
C THR A 91 -8.48 12.34 -5.76
N ALA A 92 -8.70 11.70 -4.60
CA ALA A 92 -10.00 11.22 -4.16
C ALA A 92 -11.03 12.35 -4.03
N ALA A 93 -10.67 13.49 -3.41
CA ALA A 93 -11.58 14.62 -3.26
C ALA A 93 -12.04 15.20 -4.61
N ARG A 94 -11.19 15.17 -5.64
CA ARG A 94 -11.55 15.57 -7.00
C ARG A 94 -12.50 14.54 -7.65
N GLU A 95 -12.10 13.28 -7.74
CA GLU A 95 -12.87 12.28 -8.51
C GLU A 95 -14.14 11.78 -7.79
N LEU A 96 -14.24 12.00 -6.47
CA LEU A 96 -15.49 11.88 -5.70
C LEU A 96 -16.37 13.14 -5.77
N GLY A 97 -15.93 14.22 -6.42
CA GLY A 97 -16.70 15.46 -6.58
C GLY A 97 -16.87 16.29 -5.30
N ILE A 98 -15.91 16.20 -4.37
CA ILE A 98 -15.86 16.99 -3.13
C ILE A 98 -15.22 18.37 -3.38
N ILE A 99 -14.26 18.44 -4.31
CA ILE A 99 -13.67 19.68 -4.83
C ILE A 99 -13.77 19.73 -6.36
N ASP A 100 -13.70 20.92 -6.94
CA ASP A 100 -13.65 21.10 -8.39
C ASP A 100 -12.20 21.05 -8.93
N LYS A 101 -12.07 21.06 -10.27
CA LYS A 101 -10.77 21.09 -10.94
C LYS A 101 -9.96 22.35 -10.60
N ALA A 102 -10.59 23.49 -10.36
CA ALA A 102 -9.91 24.77 -10.10
C ALA A 102 -9.38 24.91 -8.65
N GLU A 103 -9.89 24.12 -7.69
CA GLU A 103 -9.23 23.90 -6.40
C GLU A 103 -8.15 22.81 -6.51
N PHE A 104 -8.43 21.69 -7.18
CA PHE A 104 -7.46 20.63 -7.40
C PHE A 104 -6.18 21.15 -8.06
N ASP A 105 -6.31 21.83 -9.20
CA ASP A 105 -5.19 22.36 -9.98
C ASP A 105 -4.37 23.36 -9.15
N ARG A 106 -5.04 24.21 -8.36
CA ARG A 106 -4.41 25.22 -7.50
C ARG A 106 -3.59 24.58 -6.38
N ARG A 107 -4.11 23.52 -5.75
CA ARG A 107 -3.40 22.74 -4.73
C ARG A 107 -2.24 21.95 -5.34
N MET A 108 -2.49 21.25 -6.46
CA MET A 108 -1.52 20.40 -7.14
C MET A 108 -0.32 21.20 -7.69
N LEU A 109 -0.57 22.28 -8.43
CA LEU A 109 0.49 23.16 -8.94
C LEU A 109 1.33 23.74 -7.81
N LYS A 110 0.69 24.13 -6.70
CA LYS A 110 1.38 24.73 -5.55
C LYS A 110 2.26 23.71 -4.81
N PHE A 111 1.74 22.51 -4.58
CA PHE A 111 2.50 21.38 -4.02
C PHE A 111 3.68 21.00 -4.91
N LEU A 112 3.47 20.78 -6.22
CA LEU A 112 4.52 20.39 -7.17
C LEU A 112 5.60 21.46 -7.33
N ALA A 113 5.24 22.75 -7.27
CA ALA A 113 6.22 23.84 -7.28
C ALA A 113 7.14 23.80 -6.05
N THR A 114 6.60 23.49 -4.87
CA THR A 114 7.42 23.29 -3.66
C THR A 114 8.26 22.02 -3.77
N LEU A 115 7.69 20.90 -4.21
CA LEU A 115 8.40 19.62 -4.33
C LEU A 115 9.59 19.69 -5.31
N ASN A 116 9.47 20.45 -6.40
CA ASN A 116 10.57 20.75 -7.33
C ASN A 116 11.69 21.65 -6.75
N THR A 117 11.48 22.25 -5.57
CA THR A 117 12.41 23.23 -4.96
C THR A 117 12.85 22.89 -3.53
N LEU A 118 12.45 21.72 -3.00
CA LEU A 118 12.90 21.26 -1.69
C LEU A 118 14.42 21.06 -1.67
N VAL A 119 15.07 21.60 -0.63
CA VAL A 119 16.46 21.23 -0.33
C VAL A 119 16.48 19.77 0.11
N LEU A 120 17.15 18.90 -0.65
CA LEU A 120 17.22 17.47 -0.39
C LEU A 120 18.22 17.14 0.73
N PHE A 121 18.10 15.98 1.38
CA PHE A 121 19.15 15.42 2.24
C PHE A 121 20.39 15.18 1.37
N ARG A 122 21.53 15.79 1.74
CA ARG A 122 22.82 15.68 1.01
C ARG A 122 22.80 15.94 -0.52
N ASN A 123 21.75 16.60 -1.04
CA ASN A 123 21.43 16.73 -2.48
C ASN A 123 21.00 15.42 -3.17
N GLU A 124 20.68 14.38 -2.41
CA GLU A 124 20.30 13.06 -2.91
C GLU A 124 18.78 12.90 -3.01
N LEU A 125 18.09 12.79 -1.87
CA LEU A 125 16.64 12.53 -1.79
C LEU A 125 15.94 13.43 -0.77
N PRO A 126 14.61 13.59 -0.83
CA PRO A 126 13.84 14.27 0.20
C PRO A 126 14.19 13.81 1.62
N ASN A 127 14.43 14.77 2.51
CA ASN A 127 14.66 14.52 3.92
C ASN A 127 13.40 13.91 4.59
N LYS A 128 13.56 13.02 5.59
CA LYS A 128 12.43 12.33 6.26
C LYS A 128 11.36 13.28 6.84
N ALA A 129 11.70 14.54 7.15
CA ALA A 129 10.72 15.54 7.56
C ALA A 129 10.98 16.93 6.96
N TYR A 130 9.89 17.63 6.59
CA TYR A 130 9.90 19.01 6.13
C TYR A 130 8.89 19.85 6.91
N ASN A 131 9.28 21.08 7.27
CA ASN A 131 8.34 22.05 7.85
C ASN A 131 7.32 22.47 6.78
N THR A 132 6.03 22.30 7.05
CA THR A 132 4.99 22.50 6.04
C THR A 132 4.73 23.97 5.72
N ILE A 133 5.07 24.90 6.61
CA ILE A 133 4.88 26.34 6.39
C ILE A 133 6.00 26.92 5.52
N SER A 134 7.24 26.44 5.68
CA SER A 134 8.44 27.01 5.03
C SER A 134 9.09 26.15 3.95
N GLY A 135 8.78 24.85 3.87
CA GLY A 135 9.45 23.90 2.97
C GLY A 135 10.90 23.55 3.37
N GLN A 136 11.33 23.92 4.58
CA GLN A 136 12.69 23.65 5.06
C GLN A 136 12.82 22.23 5.63
N LYS A 137 14.00 21.61 5.47
CA LYS A 137 14.34 20.33 6.14
C LYS A 137 14.31 20.51 7.66
N VAL A 138 13.72 19.55 8.36
CA VAL A 138 13.66 19.53 9.83
C VAL A 138 13.95 18.15 10.40
N ASP A 139 14.19 18.10 11.73
CA ASP A 139 14.09 16.89 12.53
C ASP A 139 12.62 16.57 12.90
N TYR A 140 12.38 15.40 13.52
CA TYR A 140 11.05 15.01 14.00
C TYR A 140 10.48 15.93 15.11
N THR A 141 11.29 16.79 15.74
CA THR A 141 10.87 17.84 16.67
C THR A 141 10.58 19.18 15.97
N ASN A 142 10.54 19.17 14.63
CA ASN A 142 10.28 20.31 13.74
C ASN A 142 11.30 21.46 13.90
N LYS A 143 12.55 21.13 14.25
CA LYS A 143 13.68 22.08 14.27
C LYS A 143 14.50 21.97 12.98
N PRO A 144 15.07 23.06 12.46
CA PRO A 144 15.92 23.03 11.26
C PRO A 144 17.07 22.02 11.40
N GLY A 145 17.18 21.10 10.44
CA GLY A 145 18.14 20.01 10.47
C GLY A 145 17.96 19.05 9.28
N GLU A 146 18.83 18.06 9.16
CA GLU A 146 18.64 16.95 8.21
C GLU A 146 18.88 15.61 8.93
N ILE A 147 18.08 14.59 8.62
CA ILE A 147 17.95 13.34 9.40
C ILE A 147 17.97 12.07 8.53
N GLY A 148 18.33 12.20 7.25
CA GLY A 148 18.30 11.11 6.26
C GLY A 148 17.06 11.15 5.37
N PHE A 149 16.89 10.11 4.55
CA PHE A 149 15.71 9.82 3.73
C PHE A 149 15.20 8.40 4.03
N SER A 150 13.94 8.09 3.73
CA SER A 150 13.40 6.72 3.77
C SER A 150 13.11 6.23 2.36
N ALA A 151 13.57 5.03 2.01
CA ALA A 151 13.19 4.39 0.75
C ALA A 151 11.70 4.02 0.73
N LEU A 152 11.05 3.76 1.87
CA LEU A 152 9.63 3.42 1.92
C LEU A 152 8.76 4.65 1.61
N ASP A 153 9.03 5.78 2.28
CA ASP A 153 8.42 7.07 1.97
C ASP A 153 8.58 7.48 0.49
N ILE A 154 9.80 7.31 -0.04
CA ILE A 154 10.11 7.60 -1.44
C ILE A 154 9.40 6.63 -2.37
N GLY A 155 9.29 5.35 -2.01
CA GLY A 155 8.45 4.37 -2.71
C GLY A 155 7.01 4.85 -2.83
N ARG A 156 6.33 5.16 -1.71
CA ARG A 156 4.93 5.64 -1.72
C ARG A 156 4.76 6.94 -2.50
N MET A 157 5.72 7.88 -2.39
CA MET A 157 5.71 9.11 -3.19
C MET A 157 5.88 8.82 -4.69
N LEU A 158 6.74 7.89 -5.08
CA LEU A 158 6.89 7.46 -6.48
C LEU A 158 5.62 6.80 -7.03
N VAL A 159 4.84 6.06 -6.20
CA VAL A 159 3.52 5.56 -6.60
C VAL A 159 2.57 6.72 -6.89
N TRP A 160 2.37 7.64 -5.95
CA TRP A 160 1.39 8.73 -6.12
C TRP A 160 1.76 9.72 -7.21
N LEU A 161 3.06 10.03 -7.37
CA LEU A 161 3.54 10.80 -8.52
C LEU A 161 3.24 10.08 -9.85
N LYS A 162 3.37 8.75 -9.92
CA LYS A 162 3.01 7.99 -11.12
C LYS A 162 1.49 7.97 -11.37
N ILE A 163 0.68 7.70 -10.35
CA ILE A 163 -0.79 7.69 -10.45
C ILE A 163 -1.29 9.05 -10.98
N ILE A 164 -0.78 10.15 -10.44
CA ILE A 164 -1.13 11.50 -10.88
C ILE A 164 -0.61 11.79 -12.30
N LYS A 165 0.60 11.35 -12.66
CA LYS A 165 1.17 11.51 -14.01
C LYS A 165 0.35 10.78 -15.09
N GLU A 166 -0.18 9.59 -14.79
CA GLU A 166 -1.05 8.86 -15.72
C GLU A 166 -2.46 9.44 -15.76
N ARG A 167 -3.07 9.74 -14.60
CA ARG A 167 -4.44 10.28 -14.52
C ARG A 167 -4.56 11.70 -15.08
N TYR A 168 -3.54 12.52 -14.90
CA TYR A 168 -3.55 13.96 -15.19
C TYR A 168 -2.29 14.40 -15.96
N PRO A 169 -2.20 14.12 -17.27
CA PRO A 169 -0.99 14.36 -18.06
C PRO A 169 -0.51 15.82 -18.06
N GLU A 170 -1.36 16.81 -17.74
CA GLU A 170 -0.95 18.20 -17.60
C GLU A 170 0.14 18.44 -16.54
N TYR A 171 0.26 17.55 -15.55
CA TYR A 171 1.32 17.60 -14.51
C TYR A 171 2.57 16.80 -14.86
N GLY A 172 2.54 15.97 -15.92
CA GLY A 172 3.58 14.98 -16.19
C GLY A 172 4.99 15.56 -16.27
N ASN A 173 5.17 16.73 -16.89
CA ASN A 173 6.47 17.40 -16.95
C ASN A 173 6.93 17.93 -15.58
N SER A 174 6.03 18.45 -14.74
CA SER A 174 6.38 18.94 -13.40
C SER A 174 6.71 17.80 -12.45
N ILE A 175 6.08 16.64 -12.64
CA ILE A 175 6.33 15.41 -11.89
C ILE A 175 7.66 14.77 -12.33
N ASP A 176 7.92 14.71 -13.64
CA ASP A 176 9.19 14.18 -14.16
C ASP A 176 10.40 15.02 -13.71
N ASN A 177 10.26 16.35 -13.60
CA ASN A 177 11.34 17.20 -13.09
C ASN A 177 11.65 16.94 -11.60
N VAL A 178 10.66 16.58 -10.76
CA VAL A 178 10.91 16.15 -9.37
C VAL A 178 11.83 14.92 -9.37
N VAL A 179 11.43 13.86 -10.09
CA VAL A 179 12.11 12.57 -10.01
C VAL A 179 13.45 12.58 -10.76
N LEU A 180 13.59 13.36 -11.84
CA LEU A 180 14.89 13.65 -12.47
C LEU A 180 15.84 14.43 -11.55
N GLY A 181 15.27 15.21 -10.61
CA GLY A 181 15.97 16.02 -9.62
C GLY A 181 16.53 15.23 -8.43
N TRP A 182 16.14 13.97 -8.24
CA TRP A 182 16.65 13.09 -7.17
C TRP A 182 17.86 12.25 -7.60
N ASP A 183 18.61 11.76 -6.62
CA ASP A 183 19.70 10.78 -6.76
C ASP A 183 19.35 9.49 -6.03
N PHE A 184 19.44 8.36 -6.73
CA PHE A 184 19.03 7.06 -6.21
C PHE A 184 20.20 6.16 -5.79
N SER A 185 21.44 6.65 -5.90
CA SER A 185 22.67 5.85 -5.77
C SER A 185 22.89 5.20 -4.40
N HIS A 186 22.25 5.70 -3.35
CA HIS A 186 22.26 5.10 -2.01
C HIS A 186 20.87 4.62 -1.53
N ALA A 187 19.85 4.68 -2.38
CA ALA A 187 18.48 4.28 -2.04
C ALA A 187 18.11 2.90 -2.60
N ILE A 188 18.75 2.48 -3.69
CA ILE A 188 18.57 1.15 -4.28
C ILE A 188 19.89 0.63 -4.86
N ASP A 189 20.25 -0.60 -4.51
CA ASP A 189 21.48 -1.25 -5.01
C ASP A 189 21.28 -1.88 -6.42
N PRO A 190 22.35 -2.32 -7.10
CA PRO A 190 22.24 -3.02 -8.39
C PRO A 190 21.43 -4.34 -8.36
N CYS A 191 21.19 -4.90 -7.18
CA CYS A 191 20.40 -6.12 -6.96
C CYS A 191 18.91 -5.82 -6.73
N GLY A 192 18.57 -4.54 -6.50
CA GLY A 192 17.24 -4.09 -6.18
C GLY A 192 16.86 -4.23 -4.71
N THR A 193 17.82 -4.17 -3.79
CA THR A 193 17.59 -4.03 -2.34
C THR A 193 17.36 -2.56 -2.01
N LEU A 194 16.38 -2.23 -1.17
CA LEU A 194 16.10 -0.84 -0.77
C LEU A 194 16.86 -0.43 0.49
N TYR A 195 17.33 0.81 0.51
CA TYR A 195 18.15 1.39 1.58
C TYR A 195 17.60 2.75 2.03
N GLY A 196 17.41 2.91 3.33
CA GLY A 196 17.17 4.21 3.97
C GLY A 196 18.45 4.82 4.51
N ALA A 197 18.40 6.10 4.86
CA ALA A 197 19.51 6.83 5.48
C ALA A 197 19.14 7.38 6.87
N TYR A 198 20.14 7.52 7.73
CA TYR A 198 20.12 8.40 8.92
C TYR A 198 21.50 9.05 9.11
N LEU A 199 21.63 9.93 10.10
CA LEU A 199 22.93 10.49 10.49
C LEU A 199 23.52 9.78 11.71
N GLU A 200 24.72 9.22 11.56
CA GLU A 200 25.55 8.73 12.66
C GLU A 200 26.78 9.64 12.78
N ASN A 201 26.97 10.29 13.93
CA ASN A 201 28.02 11.29 14.16
C ASN A 201 28.06 12.41 13.08
N GLY A 202 26.90 12.76 12.52
CA GLY A 202 26.76 13.76 11.46
C GLY A 202 27.07 13.26 10.04
N GLN A 203 27.48 12.00 9.86
CA GLN A 203 27.70 11.39 8.55
C GLN A 203 26.51 10.53 8.12
N PRO A 204 26.16 10.46 6.82
CA PRO A 204 25.14 9.54 6.33
C PRO A 204 25.52 8.09 6.62
N LYS A 205 24.56 7.33 7.14
CA LYS A 205 24.63 5.89 7.33
C LYS A 205 23.44 5.24 6.64
N TYR A 206 23.74 4.48 5.60
CA TYR A 206 22.76 3.76 4.79
C TYR A 206 22.51 2.37 5.39
N VAL A 207 21.24 1.98 5.50
CA VAL A 207 20.80 0.69 6.06
C VAL A 207 19.66 0.13 5.22
N GLN A 208 19.61 -1.19 5.05
CA GLN A 208 18.47 -1.84 4.38
C GLN A 208 17.20 -1.47 5.15
N GLU A 209 16.17 -1.04 4.43
CA GLU A 209 14.94 -0.51 5.02
C GLU A 209 13.70 -1.21 4.46
N GLY A 210 12.79 -1.59 5.34
CA GLY A 210 11.58 -2.33 4.97
C GLY A 210 11.59 -3.78 5.44
N ARG A 211 10.38 -4.29 5.64
CA ARG A 211 10.05 -5.67 6.04
C ARG A 211 8.89 -6.15 5.20
N LEU A 212 8.67 -7.47 5.18
CA LEU A 212 7.61 -8.14 4.45
C LEU A 212 6.26 -7.38 4.48
N GLY A 213 5.74 -7.07 3.29
CA GLY A 213 4.60 -6.21 3.03
C GLY A 213 5.04 -4.79 2.67
N TYR A 214 5.78 -4.11 3.55
CA TYR A 214 6.21 -2.72 3.32
C TYR A 214 7.36 -2.59 2.31
N GLU A 215 8.32 -3.53 2.31
CA GLU A 215 9.46 -3.47 1.39
C GLU A 215 9.00 -3.65 -0.06
N GLU A 216 8.10 -4.59 -0.32
CA GLU A 216 7.56 -4.89 -1.65
C GLU A 216 6.57 -3.81 -2.12
N TYR A 217 5.84 -3.19 -1.19
CA TYR A 217 5.05 -1.99 -1.45
C TYR A 217 5.93 -0.78 -1.82
N GLY A 218 7.00 -0.53 -1.06
CA GLY A 218 7.99 0.50 -1.40
C GLY A 218 8.63 0.24 -2.77
N ALA A 219 9.05 -1.00 -3.01
CA ALA A 219 9.62 -1.46 -4.28
C ALA A 219 8.66 -1.27 -5.46
N ALA A 220 7.35 -1.46 -5.28
CA ALA A 220 6.36 -1.21 -6.33
C ALA A 220 6.44 0.23 -6.87
N GLY A 221 6.65 1.20 -5.98
CA GLY A 221 6.93 2.59 -6.34
C GLY A 221 8.17 2.76 -7.22
N PHE A 222 9.28 2.10 -6.89
CA PHE A 222 10.49 2.13 -7.71
C PHE A 222 10.31 1.42 -9.07
N GLN A 223 9.57 0.30 -9.13
CA GLN A 223 9.28 -0.39 -10.40
C GLN A 223 8.53 0.48 -11.41
N LEU A 224 7.59 1.32 -10.94
CA LEU A 224 6.82 2.25 -11.78
C LEU A 224 7.68 3.28 -12.54
N TRP A 225 8.92 3.50 -12.09
CA TRP A 225 9.91 4.40 -12.69
C TRP A 225 11.06 3.65 -13.40
N GLY A 226 10.96 2.31 -13.50
CA GLY A 226 11.85 1.46 -14.28
C GLY A 226 13.05 0.88 -13.51
N PHE A 227 13.11 1.05 -12.19
CA PHE A 227 14.18 0.48 -11.36
C PHE A 227 14.07 -1.05 -11.26
N ASN A 228 15.21 -1.73 -11.21
CA ASN A 228 15.27 -3.14 -10.81
C ASN A 228 15.17 -3.21 -9.28
N THR A 229 14.12 -3.82 -8.75
CA THR A 229 13.84 -3.93 -7.31
C THR A 229 13.82 -5.38 -6.83
N CYS A 230 14.50 -6.29 -7.56
CA CYS A 230 14.25 -7.72 -7.42
C CYS A 230 14.37 -8.28 -6.00
N LYS A 231 15.38 -7.84 -5.22
CA LYS A 231 15.48 -8.24 -3.81
C LYS A 231 14.35 -7.68 -2.96
N ALA A 232 14.08 -6.39 -3.03
CA ALA A 232 13.00 -5.72 -2.30
C ALA A 232 11.58 -6.07 -2.79
N SER A 233 11.42 -6.91 -3.83
CA SER A 233 10.11 -7.38 -4.34
C SER A 233 9.88 -8.87 -4.06
N SER A 234 10.83 -9.53 -3.39
CA SER A 234 10.74 -10.94 -3.04
C SER A 234 10.24 -11.06 -1.60
N PRO A 235 9.18 -11.83 -1.31
CA PRO A 235 8.71 -12.03 0.06
C PRO A 235 9.69 -12.82 0.94
N GLN A 236 10.84 -13.24 0.41
CA GLN A 236 11.84 -14.01 1.16
C GLN A 236 12.92 -13.09 1.76
N PRO A 237 13.27 -13.27 3.04
CA PRO A 237 13.01 -14.46 3.85
C PRO A 237 11.77 -14.34 4.77
N TYR A 238 10.84 -15.31 4.67
CA TYR A 238 9.67 -15.37 5.55
C TYR A 238 9.50 -16.73 6.25
N GLU A 239 8.87 -16.68 7.44
CA GLU A 239 8.34 -17.82 8.17
C GLU A 239 6.84 -17.62 8.48
N LEU A 240 6.21 -18.57 9.18
CA LEU A 240 4.77 -18.60 9.42
C LEU A 240 4.46 -18.72 10.91
N ALA A 241 3.69 -17.79 11.46
CA ALA A 241 3.11 -17.88 12.79
C ALA A 241 1.68 -18.43 12.69
N GLU A 242 1.28 -19.33 13.60
CA GLU A 242 -0.11 -19.80 13.66
C GLU A 242 -0.94 -18.86 14.58
N ILE A 243 -1.87 -18.13 13.97
CA ILE A 243 -2.65 -17.06 14.62
C ILE A 243 -4.13 -17.31 14.33
N TYR A 244 -4.87 -17.79 15.33
CA TYR A 244 -6.28 -18.22 15.21
C TYR A 244 -6.51 -19.13 13.99
N CYS A 245 -5.74 -20.23 13.96
CA CYS A 245 -5.66 -21.24 12.88
C CYS A 245 -5.06 -20.74 11.55
N VAL A 246 -4.88 -19.44 11.33
CA VAL A 246 -4.26 -18.91 10.10
C VAL A 246 -2.74 -18.96 10.22
N LEU A 247 -2.07 -19.53 9.21
CA LEU A 247 -0.63 -19.37 9.05
C LEU A 247 -0.34 -17.99 8.46
N VAL A 248 0.01 -17.04 9.32
CA VAL A 248 0.32 -15.64 8.99
C VAL A 248 1.82 -15.50 8.70
N PRO A 249 2.22 -14.92 7.55
CA PRO A 249 3.63 -14.79 7.19
C PRO A 249 4.30 -13.62 7.91
N TYR A 250 5.53 -13.82 8.36
CA TYR A 250 6.36 -12.80 9.02
C TYR A 250 7.81 -12.84 8.53
N ASP A 251 8.49 -11.69 8.63
CA ASP A 251 9.87 -11.50 8.20
C ASP A 251 10.88 -12.10 9.20
N THR A 252 11.84 -12.90 8.74
CA THR A 252 12.82 -13.55 9.63
C THR A 252 14.09 -12.73 9.90
N ARG A 253 14.22 -11.52 9.33
CA ARG A 253 15.38 -10.65 9.54
C ARG A 253 15.42 -10.12 10.98
N ASP A 254 16.38 -10.65 11.75
CA ASP A 254 16.56 -10.35 13.18
C ASP A 254 16.67 -8.83 13.47
N PRO A 255 15.76 -8.27 14.29
CA PRO A 255 15.80 -6.85 14.65
C PRO A 255 17.11 -6.45 15.36
N ARG A 256 17.76 -7.37 16.08
CA ARG A 256 19.00 -7.08 16.82
C ARG A 256 20.18 -6.77 15.91
N ASN A 257 20.13 -7.23 14.66
CA ASN A 257 21.16 -7.00 13.65
C ASN A 257 20.84 -5.81 12.72
N THR A 258 19.63 -5.25 12.81
CA THR A 258 19.05 -4.38 11.76
C THR A 258 18.30 -3.14 12.28
N SER A 259 18.03 -3.08 13.60
CA SER A 259 17.22 -2.06 14.28
C SER A 259 15.81 -1.87 13.70
N GLN A 260 15.23 -2.93 13.11
CA GLN A 260 13.90 -2.94 12.52
C GLN A 260 13.18 -4.27 12.81
N HIS A 261 12.11 -4.18 13.59
CA HIS A 261 11.25 -5.29 13.99
C HIS A 261 10.37 -5.79 12.83
N ASN A 262 9.93 -7.03 12.91
CA ASN A 262 9.18 -7.73 11.85
C ASN A 262 7.67 -7.51 11.94
N TYR A 263 7.25 -6.24 11.96
CA TYR A 263 5.86 -5.83 12.11
C TYR A 263 4.96 -6.40 11.00
N VAL A 264 4.00 -7.26 11.36
CA VAL A 264 2.90 -7.66 10.48
C VAL A 264 1.69 -6.79 10.79
N VAL A 265 1.37 -5.87 9.88
CA VAL A 265 0.30 -4.86 9.98
C VAL A 265 -0.60 -4.88 8.74
N THR A 266 -1.75 -4.20 8.80
CA THR A 266 -2.71 -4.17 7.68
C THR A 266 -2.30 -3.17 6.58
N GLU A 267 -1.75 -2.00 6.92
CA GLU A 267 -1.57 -0.88 5.98
C GLU A 267 -0.78 -1.25 4.71
N SER A 268 0.36 -1.94 4.82
CA SER A 268 1.17 -2.29 3.64
C SER A 268 0.43 -3.15 2.61
N TYR A 269 -0.30 -4.17 3.06
CA TYR A 269 -1.13 -5.02 2.21
C TYR A 269 -2.38 -4.29 1.68
N LEU A 270 -2.95 -3.42 2.49
CA LEU A 270 -4.12 -2.61 2.15
C LEU A 270 -3.78 -1.61 1.05
N LEU A 271 -2.68 -0.87 1.17
CA LEU A 271 -2.19 0.05 0.13
C LEU A 271 -1.88 -0.69 -1.16
N TYR A 272 -1.26 -1.87 -1.10
CA TYR A 272 -1.05 -2.70 -2.30
C TYR A 272 -2.39 -3.14 -2.94
N GLY A 273 -3.40 -3.42 -2.12
CA GLY A 273 -4.75 -3.74 -2.59
C GLY A 273 -5.48 -2.56 -3.22
N LEU A 274 -5.36 -1.35 -2.66
CA LEU A 274 -6.01 -0.14 -3.17
C LEU A 274 -5.27 0.43 -4.40
N GLU A 275 -3.98 0.71 -4.26
CA GLU A 275 -3.19 1.38 -5.28
C GLU A 275 -2.92 0.46 -6.48
N PHE A 276 -2.61 -0.83 -6.24
CA PHE A 276 -2.22 -1.79 -7.27
C PHE A 276 -3.21 -2.93 -7.50
N GLY A 277 -4.33 -3.02 -6.78
CA GLY A 277 -5.32 -4.11 -6.98
C GLY A 277 -4.83 -5.50 -6.60
N PHE A 278 -3.65 -5.64 -5.98
CA PHE A 278 -2.84 -6.87 -5.88
C PHE A 278 -2.24 -7.39 -7.21
N ASP A 279 -2.09 -6.51 -8.19
CA ASP A 279 -1.41 -6.76 -9.47
C ASP A 279 0.05 -6.26 -9.44
N LYS A 280 0.85 -6.69 -10.42
CA LYS A 280 2.19 -6.14 -10.62
C LYS A 280 2.13 -4.67 -11.08
N PRO A 281 3.10 -3.82 -10.71
CA PRO A 281 3.23 -2.44 -11.21
C PRO A 281 3.36 -2.32 -12.75
N THR A 282 3.82 -3.40 -13.39
CA THR A 282 3.92 -3.55 -14.84
C THR A 282 2.63 -4.04 -15.51
N ASP A 283 1.60 -4.39 -14.73
CA ASP A 283 0.31 -4.84 -15.25
C ASP A 283 -0.50 -3.69 -15.83
N ARG A 284 -1.30 -3.99 -16.85
CA ARG A 284 -2.16 -3.08 -17.60
C ARG A 284 -3.58 -3.60 -17.74
N ASP A 285 -3.85 -4.84 -17.33
CA ASP A 285 -5.23 -5.30 -17.19
C ASP A 285 -5.86 -4.65 -15.94
N ASN A 286 -7.19 -4.59 -15.93
CA ASN A 286 -8.02 -4.15 -14.81
C ASN A 286 -9.14 -5.16 -14.51
N ALA A 287 -9.04 -6.39 -15.04
CA ALA A 287 -9.94 -7.50 -14.80
C ALA A 287 -10.09 -7.79 -13.28
N PRO A 288 -11.28 -7.58 -12.68
CA PRO A 288 -11.45 -7.81 -11.26
C PRO A 288 -11.23 -9.29 -10.89
N ARG A 289 -10.38 -9.51 -9.87
CA ARG A 289 -9.98 -10.81 -9.30
C ARG A 289 -8.96 -11.64 -10.10
N ASP A 290 -8.37 -11.13 -11.20
CA ASP A 290 -7.26 -11.82 -11.90
C ASP A 290 -5.88 -11.29 -11.44
N TYR A 291 -5.54 -11.57 -10.18
CA TYR A 291 -4.42 -10.93 -9.48
C TYR A 291 -3.05 -11.39 -9.98
N SER A 292 -2.30 -10.54 -10.70
CA SER A 292 -1.00 -10.95 -11.25
C SER A 292 0.14 -11.02 -10.22
N LEU A 293 -0.06 -10.54 -8.98
CA LEU A 293 0.81 -10.77 -7.83
C LEU A 293 0.13 -11.64 -6.76
N THR A 294 -0.31 -12.84 -7.17
CA THR A 294 -1.08 -13.81 -6.36
C THR A 294 -0.60 -14.03 -4.92
N TRP A 295 0.71 -14.00 -4.66
CA TRP A 295 1.25 -14.18 -3.31
C TRP A 295 0.94 -12.99 -2.40
N MET A 296 0.95 -11.77 -2.91
CA MET A 296 0.63 -10.56 -2.14
C MET A 296 -0.84 -10.57 -1.73
N LYS A 297 -1.74 -10.95 -2.64
CA LYS A 297 -3.15 -11.23 -2.30
C LYS A 297 -3.28 -12.31 -1.23
N ASN A 298 -2.56 -13.42 -1.35
CA ASN A 298 -2.61 -14.52 -0.38
C ASN A 298 -2.09 -14.12 1.01
N PHE A 299 -1.12 -13.20 1.08
CA PHE A 299 -0.56 -12.70 2.34
C PHE A 299 -1.51 -11.68 2.98
N ALA A 300 -2.10 -10.78 2.17
CA ALA A 300 -3.17 -9.89 2.60
C ALA A 300 -4.37 -10.67 3.17
N ASP A 301 -4.80 -11.74 2.49
CA ASP A 301 -5.87 -12.63 2.95
C ASP A 301 -5.55 -13.30 4.29
N ARG A 302 -4.28 -13.63 4.58
CA ARG A 302 -3.86 -14.19 5.86
C ARG A 302 -3.90 -13.15 6.98
N VAL A 303 -3.41 -11.95 6.71
CA VAL A 303 -3.43 -10.82 7.66
C VAL A 303 -4.87 -10.40 7.97
N TYR A 304 -5.76 -10.39 6.98
CA TYR A 304 -7.19 -10.18 7.17
C TYR A 304 -7.83 -11.33 7.98
N GLN A 305 -7.66 -12.59 7.56
CA GLN A 305 -8.38 -13.73 8.15
C GLN A 305 -8.02 -13.92 9.63
N ALA A 306 -6.78 -13.65 10.04
CA ALA A 306 -6.37 -13.72 11.45
C ALA A 306 -7.16 -12.73 12.34
N GLN A 307 -7.58 -11.59 11.79
CA GLN A 307 -8.33 -10.54 12.50
C GLN A 307 -9.83 -10.85 12.54
N GLU A 308 -10.40 -11.36 11.44
CA GLU A 308 -11.77 -11.89 11.41
C GLU A 308 -11.93 -13.10 12.35
N ASN A 309 -10.95 -14.00 12.39
CA ASN A 309 -10.93 -15.15 13.29
C ASN A 309 -10.78 -14.71 14.75
N ARG A 310 -9.93 -13.70 15.04
CA ARG A 310 -9.83 -13.10 16.39
C ARG A 310 -11.19 -12.62 16.88
N TYR A 311 -11.91 -11.84 16.07
CA TYR A 311 -13.25 -11.39 16.41
C TYR A 311 -14.23 -12.55 16.62
N THR A 312 -14.23 -13.53 15.72
CA THR A 312 -15.14 -14.69 15.78
C THR A 312 -14.92 -15.53 17.05
N ILE A 313 -13.67 -15.64 17.52
CA ILE A 313 -13.30 -16.46 18.69
C ILE A 313 -13.39 -15.68 20.01
N THR A 314 -13.13 -14.37 20.02
CA THR A 314 -12.98 -13.58 21.26
C THR A 314 -14.02 -12.46 21.44
N GLY A 315 -14.77 -12.12 20.39
CA GLY A 315 -15.61 -10.91 20.34
C GLY A 315 -14.84 -9.60 20.15
N VAL A 316 -13.51 -9.59 20.20
CA VAL A 316 -12.68 -8.38 20.06
C VAL A 316 -12.59 -7.95 18.60
N LEU A 317 -13.29 -6.87 18.27
CA LEU A 317 -13.25 -6.22 16.96
C LEU A 317 -11.84 -5.63 16.73
N THR A 318 -11.22 -5.97 15.60
CA THR A 318 -9.76 -5.83 15.38
C THR A 318 -9.44 -5.23 14.01
N ALA A 319 -8.67 -4.14 13.96
CA ALA A 319 -8.05 -3.66 12.72
C ALA A 319 -6.65 -3.09 13.01
N ARG A 320 -5.65 -3.97 13.03
CA ARG A 320 -4.26 -3.71 13.41
C ARG A 320 -3.51 -2.96 12.31
N SER A 321 -3.06 -1.76 12.62
CA SER A 321 -1.95 -1.10 11.93
C SER A 321 -1.29 -0.11 12.88
N GLU A 322 -0.04 0.23 12.60
CA GLU A 322 0.67 1.35 13.19
C GLU A 322 -0.12 2.66 13.18
N HIS A 323 -0.02 3.41 14.27
CA HIS A 323 -0.81 4.61 14.49
C HIS A 323 -0.13 5.59 15.45
N GLN A 324 -0.41 6.88 15.28
CA GLN A 324 -0.04 7.90 16.25
C GLN A 324 -0.88 7.76 17.56
N LEU A 325 -0.49 8.49 18.59
CA LEU A 325 -1.15 8.53 19.90
C LEU A 325 -1.22 9.96 20.43
N ASP A 326 -2.32 10.28 21.12
CA ASP A 326 -2.58 11.56 21.80
C ASP A 326 -1.72 11.79 23.06
N LYS A 327 -0.80 10.86 23.37
CA LYS A 327 0.04 10.79 24.57
C LYS A 327 1.28 9.93 24.29
N ALA A 328 2.33 10.10 25.09
CA ALA A 328 3.54 9.27 25.02
C ALA A 328 3.17 7.76 25.06
N PRO A 329 3.74 6.90 24.19
CA PRO A 329 4.93 7.11 23.34
C PRO A 329 4.71 7.91 22.04
N TYR A 330 3.51 8.46 21.79
CA TYR A 330 3.11 9.22 20.59
C TYR A 330 3.01 8.42 19.28
N PHE A 331 3.70 7.29 19.16
CA PHE A 331 3.57 6.37 18.02
C PHE A 331 3.77 4.91 18.45
N VAL A 332 3.02 3.99 17.85
CA VAL A 332 3.18 2.54 18.02
C VAL A 332 2.96 1.79 16.71
N TYR A 333 3.64 0.67 16.57
CA TYR A 333 3.25 -0.40 15.64
C TYR A 333 2.28 -1.33 16.38
N ASP A 334 1.00 -1.25 16.02
CA ASP A 334 -0.03 -2.13 16.56
C ASP A 334 -0.26 -3.30 15.60
N THR A 335 0.27 -4.48 15.96
CA THR A 335 0.53 -5.56 14.99
C THR A 335 -0.41 -6.76 15.14
N VAL A 336 -0.54 -7.53 14.06
CA VAL A 336 -1.01 -8.92 14.09
C VAL A 336 0.08 -9.84 14.66
N PHE A 337 1.34 -9.55 14.35
CA PHE A 337 2.53 -10.25 14.86
C PHE A 337 3.76 -9.32 14.86
N SER A 338 4.60 -9.41 15.89
CA SER A 338 5.97 -8.88 15.89
C SER A 338 6.82 -9.54 16.99
N ASP A 339 8.12 -9.68 16.77
CA ASP A 339 9.13 -10.17 17.73
C ASP A 339 8.84 -11.55 18.35
N GLY A 340 8.10 -12.41 17.65
CA GLY A 340 7.71 -13.74 18.15
C GLY A 340 6.39 -13.77 18.92
N TYR A 341 5.67 -12.65 19.02
CA TYR A 341 4.40 -12.54 19.73
C TYR A 341 3.26 -12.14 18.79
N ASN A 342 2.13 -12.85 18.91
CA ASN A 342 0.87 -12.47 18.27
C ASN A 342 0.27 -11.25 18.98
N TRP A 343 -0.36 -10.34 18.23
CA TRP A 343 -1.08 -9.17 18.75
C TRP A 343 -0.20 -8.21 19.57
N ASN A 344 1.03 -7.99 19.10
CA ASN A 344 2.07 -7.32 19.84
C ASN A 344 2.11 -5.81 19.51
N THR A 345 1.50 -4.98 20.37
CA THR A 345 1.58 -3.51 20.27
C THR A 345 2.90 -3.01 20.84
N ILE A 346 3.79 -2.48 20.00
CA ILE A 346 5.16 -2.06 20.39
C ILE A 346 5.52 -0.67 19.87
N THR A 347 6.47 -0.01 20.55
CA THR A 347 7.11 1.22 20.05
C THR A 347 8.15 0.94 18.95
N ASP A 348 8.68 2.00 18.36
CA ASP A 348 9.85 2.01 17.47
C ASP A 348 11.11 1.34 18.05
N LYS A 349 11.14 1.14 19.37
CA LYS A 349 12.24 0.54 20.15
C LYS A 349 11.87 -0.83 20.74
N GLY A 350 10.79 -1.46 20.25
CA GLY A 350 10.32 -2.75 20.75
C GLY A 350 9.76 -2.74 22.18
N GLN A 351 9.39 -1.58 22.73
CA GLN A 351 8.80 -1.52 24.07
C GLN A 351 7.32 -1.91 23.99
N PHE A 352 6.95 -2.98 24.70
CA PHE A 352 5.58 -3.50 24.74
C PHE A 352 4.61 -2.53 25.45
N VAL A 353 3.55 -2.14 24.75
CA VAL A 353 2.58 -1.12 25.17
C VAL A 353 1.14 -1.56 24.82
N PRO A 354 0.64 -2.68 25.36
CA PRO A 354 -0.64 -3.29 24.96
C PRO A 354 -1.86 -2.40 25.22
N ASN A 355 -1.77 -1.44 26.14
CA ASN A 355 -2.84 -0.47 26.40
C ASN A 355 -3.00 0.57 25.27
N ALA A 356 -2.12 0.57 24.26
CA ALA A 356 -2.27 1.36 23.04
C ALA A 356 -3.05 0.62 21.92
N ALA A 357 -3.33 -0.68 22.08
CA ALA A 357 -4.04 -1.52 21.12
C ALA A 357 -5.36 -0.87 20.62
N ALA A 358 -5.55 -0.77 19.30
CA ALA A 358 -6.70 -0.10 18.72
C ALA A 358 -7.28 -0.78 17.47
N ILE A 359 -8.53 -0.41 17.17
CA ILE A 359 -9.13 -0.49 15.83
C ILE A 359 -8.64 0.75 15.07
N SER A 360 -7.65 0.59 14.19
CA SER A 360 -7.17 1.67 13.33
C SER A 360 -8.20 1.98 12.24
N LEU A 361 -8.56 3.26 12.06
CA LEU A 361 -9.69 3.64 11.22
C LEU A 361 -9.44 3.43 9.72
N LYS A 362 -8.28 3.86 9.24
CA LYS A 362 -7.73 3.55 7.91
C LYS A 362 -7.78 2.05 7.59
N ALA A 363 -7.33 1.20 8.52
CA ALA A 363 -7.32 -0.24 8.35
C ALA A 363 -8.74 -0.81 8.30
N ALA A 364 -9.61 -0.39 9.21
CA ALA A 364 -11.01 -0.80 9.25
C ALA A 364 -11.78 -0.43 7.97
N LEU A 365 -11.58 0.77 7.42
CA LEU A 365 -12.26 1.19 6.19
C LEU A 365 -11.66 0.54 4.93
N GLY A 366 -10.34 0.43 4.82
CA GLY A 366 -9.72 -0.26 3.69
C GLY A 366 -10.02 -1.76 3.68
N MET A 367 -10.12 -2.41 4.85
CA MET A 367 -10.64 -3.77 4.95
C MET A 367 -12.08 -3.87 4.44
N TRP A 368 -12.95 -2.91 4.81
CA TRP A 368 -14.33 -2.86 4.31
C TRP A 368 -14.40 -2.63 2.80
N VAL A 369 -13.44 -1.96 2.19
CA VAL A 369 -13.39 -1.85 0.74
C VAL A 369 -12.88 -3.14 0.07
N LEU A 370 -11.85 -3.79 0.63
CA LEU A 370 -11.18 -4.93 -0.01
C LEU A 370 -11.83 -6.31 0.25
N TRP A 371 -12.50 -6.52 1.39
CA TRP A 371 -13.17 -7.80 1.73
C TRP A 371 -14.65 -7.60 2.09
N ASN A 372 -15.56 -7.89 1.16
CA ASN A 372 -17.01 -7.82 1.36
C ASN A 372 -17.55 -8.92 2.31
N SER A 373 -17.41 -8.69 3.61
CA SER A 373 -17.78 -9.63 4.68
C SER A 373 -18.71 -8.99 5.74
N PRO A 374 -19.48 -9.81 6.49
CA PRO A 374 -20.24 -9.35 7.66
C PRO A 374 -19.34 -8.87 8.83
N TYR A 375 -18.05 -9.24 8.81
CA TYR A 375 -17.08 -8.74 9.78
C TYR A 375 -16.72 -7.28 9.51
N THR A 376 -16.42 -6.95 8.25
CA THR A 376 -16.04 -5.59 7.89
C THR A 376 -17.20 -4.60 7.94
N ASP A 377 -18.45 -5.03 7.71
CA ASP A 377 -19.61 -4.17 7.96
C ASP A 377 -19.71 -3.77 9.44
N ARG A 378 -19.29 -4.63 10.39
CA ARG A 378 -19.21 -4.26 11.82
C ARG A 378 -18.08 -3.27 12.07
N LEU A 379 -16.92 -3.46 11.46
CA LEU A 379 -15.82 -2.48 11.50
C LEU A 379 -16.31 -1.10 11.04
N LEU A 380 -16.95 -1.00 9.87
CA LEU A 380 -17.50 0.26 9.36
C LEU A 380 -18.52 0.89 10.32
N ASN A 381 -19.51 0.12 10.79
CA ASN A 381 -20.54 0.60 11.72
C ASN A 381 -19.94 1.14 13.04
N THR A 382 -18.77 0.62 13.45
CA THR A 382 -18.05 1.09 14.64
C THR A 382 -17.26 2.39 14.38
N ILE A 383 -16.69 2.58 13.18
CA ILE A 383 -15.80 3.72 12.89
C ILE A 383 -16.48 4.92 12.22
N GLU A 384 -17.63 4.78 11.58
CA GLU A 384 -18.18 5.80 10.67
C GLU A 384 -18.43 7.18 11.31
N ASN A 385 -18.70 7.21 12.61
CA ASN A 385 -18.97 8.42 13.41
C ASN A 385 -17.79 8.84 14.32
N ALA A 386 -16.63 8.18 14.21
CA ALA A 386 -15.44 8.48 15.01
C ALA A 386 -14.61 9.62 14.39
N ASN A 387 -15.25 10.78 14.22
CA ASN A 387 -14.67 12.00 13.69
C ASN A 387 -15.00 13.23 14.56
N GLU A 388 -14.33 14.34 14.28
CA GLU A 388 -14.66 15.66 14.84
C GLU A 388 -14.76 16.70 13.72
N GLU A 389 -15.77 17.58 13.79
CA GLU A 389 -16.03 18.60 12.79
C GLU A 389 -14.82 19.55 12.62
N GLY A 390 -14.43 19.79 11.37
CA GLY A 390 -13.26 20.59 11.03
C GLY A 390 -11.90 19.91 11.31
N LYS A 391 -11.88 18.65 11.77
CA LYS A 391 -10.63 17.89 11.97
C LYS A 391 -10.56 16.59 11.17
N GLY A 392 -11.69 15.98 10.84
CA GLY A 392 -11.74 14.66 10.22
C GLY A 392 -11.77 13.52 11.24
N TYR A 393 -11.31 12.33 10.84
CA TYR A 393 -11.37 11.10 11.62
C TYR A 393 -10.22 10.96 12.62
N TYR A 394 -10.54 10.42 13.79
CA TYR A 394 -9.57 9.99 14.81
C TYR A 394 -8.67 8.88 14.26
N GLU A 395 -7.45 8.78 14.79
CA GLU A 395 -6.47 7.77 14.37
C GLU A 395 -6.93 6.31 14.63
N GLY A 396 -7.60 6.08 15.77
CA GLY A 396 -8.06 4.75 16.20
C GLY A 396 -9.08 4.80 17.34
N LEU A 397 -9.72 3.66 17.61
CA LEU A 397 -10.52 3.42 18.82
C LEU A 397 -9.84 2.34 19.67
N TYR A 398 -9.51 2.63 20.94
CA TYR A 398 -8.80 1.67 21.79
C TYR A 398 -9.63 0.40 22.06
N GLU A 399 -9.03 -0.78 21.90
CA GLU A 399 -9.69 -2.09 22.10
C GLU A 399 -10.15 -2.32 23.55
N ASN A 400 -9.54 -1.61 24.52
CA ASN A 400 -9.89 -1.70 25.93
C ASN A 400 -11.15 -0.89 26.32
N GLY A 401 -11.68 -0.05 25.42
CA GLY A 401 -12.84 0.80 25.68
C GLY A 401 -12.52 2.22 26.19
N ASP A 402 -11.26 2.65 26.27
CA ASP A 402 -10.88 4.03 26.67
C ASP A 402 -11.36 5.13 25.69
N GLY A 403 -11.94 4.73 24.55
CA GLY A 403 -12.53 5.63 23.54
C GLY A 403 -11.59 5.90 22.36
N PRO A 404 -11.76 7.02 21.64
CA PRO A 404 -10.89 7.37 20.52
C PRO A 404 -9.50 7.82 20.98
N ILE A 405 -8.49 7.47 20.19
CA ILE A 405 -7.19 8.16 20.18
C ILE A 405 -7.46 9.58 19.67
N LYS A 406 -7.25 10.62 20.49
CA LYS A 406 -7.65 12.00 20.13
C LYS A 406 -6.64 12.73 19.24
N GLU A 407 -5.96 11.97 18.39
CA GLU A 407 -5.05 12.45 17.36
C GLU A 407 -5.67 12.27 15.96
N PHE A 408 -5.28 13.13 15.01
CA PHE A 408 -5.79 13.15 13.65
C PHE A 408 -4.60 13.32 12.69
N THR A 409 -4.46 12.43 11.71
CA THR A 409 -3.30 12.43 10.80
C THR A 409 -3.68 12.51 9.32
N ALA A 410 -2.72 12.94 8.51
CA ALA A 410 -2.78 12.89 7.06
C ALA A 410 -2.84 11.44 6.53
N ASN A 411 -2.08 10.52 7.11
CA ASN A 411 -2.09 9.11 6.68
C ASN A 411 -3.47 8.46 6.89
N ASN A 412 -4.05 8.59 8.10
CA ASN A 412 -5.35 8.00 8.41
C ASN A 412 -6.48 8.59 7.55
N ASN A 413 -6.61 9.92 7.50
CA ASN A 413 -7.66 10.56 6.71
C ASN A 413 -7.44 10.40 5.19
N GLY A 414 -6.19 10.24 4.75
CA GLY A 414 -5.82 10.03 3.35
C GLY A 414 -6.19 8.63 2.86
N ILE A 415 -5.81 7.60 3.60
CA ILE A 415 -6.14 6.21 3.28
C ILE A 415 -7.66 5.96 3.36
N MET A 416 -8.36 6.64 4.28
CA MET A 416 -9.84 6.57 4.30
C MET A 416 -10.49 7.14 3.02
N LEU A 417 -9.92 8.22 2.45
CA LEU A 417 -10.36 8.77 1.16
C LEU A 417 -9.95 7.88 -0.03
N GLU A 418 -8.74 7.33 0.01
CA GLU A 418 -8.16 6.40 -0.96
C GLU A 418 -9.03 5.13 -1.10
N ALA A 419 -9.43 4.54 0.03
CA ALA A 419 -10.33 3.39 0.06
C ALA A 419 -11.69 3.72 -0.59
N LEU A 420 -12.27 4.87 -0.28
CA LEU A 420 -13.55 5.29 -0.86
C LEU A 420 -13.45 5.61 -2.36
N LEU A 421 -12.30 6.09 -2.84
CA LEU A 421 -12.03 6.19 -4.28
C LEU A 421 -11.94 4.81 -4.94
N PHE A 422 -11.25 3.84 -4.32
CA PHE A 422 -11.17 2.47 -4.85
C PHE A 422 -12.55 1.82 -4.92
N LYS A 423 -13.42 2.02 -3.93
CA LYS A 423 -14.80 1.51 -4.01
C LYS A 423 -15.50 2.03 -5.28
N LYS A 424 -15.29 3.29 -5.66
CA LYS A 424 -15.88 3.85 -6.87
C LYS A 424 -15.25 3.29 -8.15
N GLU A 425 -13.92 3.22 -8.22
CA GLU A 425 -13.19 3.04 -9.50
C GLU A 425 -12.47 1.69 -9.68
N GLY A 426 -12.25 0.93 -8.60
CA GLY A 426 -11.29 -0.18 -8.56
C GLY A 426 -9.86 0.30 -8.35
N LYS A 427 -8.88 -0.44 -8.89
CA LYS A 427 -7.43 -0.17 -8.77
C LYS A 427 -7.10 1.28 -9.11
N LEU A 428 -6.44 1.99 -8.18
CA LEU A 428 -6.20 3.42 -8.34
C LEU A 428 -5.12 3.75 -9.39
N LEU A 429 -4.15 2.85 -9.57
CA LEU A 429 -3.20 2.89 -10.68
C LEU A 429 -3.87 2.46 -12.00
N ALA A 430 -4.46 3.45 -12.68
CA ALA A 430 -4.91 3.35 -14.06
C ALA A 430 -3.89 4.03 -15.01
N PHE A 431 -3.58 3.38 -16.13
CA PHE A 431 -2.67 3.90 -17.15
C PHE A 431 -3.45 4.53 -18.31
N ASN A 432 -3.08 5.75 -18.70
CA ASN A 432 -3.70 6.47 -19.83
C ASN A 432 -2.72 6.72 -20.98
N THR A 433 -1.44 6.34 -20.83
CA THR A 433 -0.38 6.54 -21.84
C THR A 433 -0.37 5.48 -22.95
N ASP A 434 -1.38 4.61 -23.00
CA ASP A 434 -1.40 3.42 -23.87
C ASP A 434 -1.69 3.73 -25.34
N ASN A 435 -0.61 3.89 -26.10
CA ASN A 435 -0.21 2.81 -27.02
C ASN A 435 1.21 3.07 -27.56
N PRO A 436 2.25 2.29 -27.18
CA PRO A 436 3.58 2.43 -27.77
C PRO A 436 3.61 2.05 -29.26
N LYS A 437 2.63 1.29 -29.78
CA LYS A 437 2.46 1.05 -31.23
C LYS A 437 1.75 2.22 -31.94
N SER A 438 1.40 3.29 -31.25
CA SER A 438 0.90 4.53 -31.87
C SER A 438 2.01 5.21 -32.68
N LYS A 439 1.64 5.78 -33.82
CA LYS A 439 2.55 6.58 -34.67
C LYS A 439 2.96 7.89 -33.98
N ASP A 440 2.14 8.31 -33.02
CA ASP A 440 2.24 9.55 -32.26
C ASP A 440 2.84 9.32 -30.85
N PHE A 441 3.40 8.13 -30.60
CA PHE A 441 4.12 7.83 -29.35
C PHE A 441 5.28 8.82 -29.14
N ALA A 442 5.20 9.58 -28.05
CA ALA A 442 6.24 10.45 -27.55
C ALA A 442 6.56 10.06 -26.10
N PRO A 443 7.79 9.62 -25.78
CA PRO A 443 8.16 9.27 -24.41
C PRO A 443 7.99 10.47 -23.46
N SER A 444 7.81 10.23 -22.16
CA SER A 444 7.75 11.29 -21.15
C SER A 444 9.11 11.97 -20.94
N LEU A 445 9.17 13.07 -20.18
CA LEU A 445 10.42 13.80 -19.97
C LEU A 445 11.45 12.93 -19.22
N TRP A 446 10.98 12.12 -18.26
CA TRP A 446 11.76 11.05 -17.62
C TRP A 446 12.36 10.09 -18.66
N ASP A 447 11.52 9.48 -19.50
CA ASP A 447 11.93 8.48 -20.48
C ASP A 447 12.95 9.04 -21.49
N ARG A 448 12.72 10.26 -22.00
CA ARG A 448 13.64 10.94 -22.93
C ARG A 448 15.02 11.12 -22.31
N LYS A 449 15.08 11.47 -21.03
CA LYS A 449 16.34 11.58 -20.30
C LYS A 449 16.98 10.22 -20.06
N LEU A 450 16.24 9.18 -19.69
CA LEU A 450 16.80 7.82 -19.53
C LEU A 450 17.35 7.23 -20.83
N LEU A 451 16.77 7.61 -21.96
CA LEU A 451 17.15 7.14 -23.30
C LEU A 451 18.39 7.83 -23.87
N ASP A 452 18.74 9.02 -23.41
CA ASP A 452 19.91 9.75 -23.90
C ASP A 452 21.21 9.15 -23.36
N GLN A 453 22.09 8.69 -24.26
CA GLN A 453 23.42 8.18 -23.91
C GLN A 453 24.38 9.28 -23.39
N PHE A 454 24.10 10.55 -23.67
CA PHE A 454 24.95 11.69 -23.29
C PHE A 454 24.42 12.48 -22.06
N GLU A 455 23.27 12.11 -21.51
CA GLU A 455 22.75 12.70 -20.25
C GLU A 455 23.57 12.18 -19.05
N GLU A 456 24.58 12.95 -18.64
CA GLU A 456 25.57 12.57 -17.61
C GLU A 456 24.95 12.14 -16.27
N ASN A 457 23.85 12.78 -15.84
CA ASN A 457 23.16 12.42 -14.60
C ASN A 457 22.59 11.00 -14.62
N ASN A 458 22.43 10.37 -15.79
CA ASN A 458 21.98 8.98 -15.87
C ASN A 458 22.96 8.00 -15.21
N ALA A 459 24.26 8.32 -15.23
CA ALA A 459 25.29 7.57 -14.52
C ALA A 459 25.46 8.09 -13.09
N LEU A 460 25.58 9.42 -12.93
CA LEU A 460 25.87 10.04 -11.63
C LEU A 460 24.78 9.79 -10.58
N ARG A 461 23.51 9.71 -11.00
CA ARG A 461 22.34 9.59 -10.11
C ARG A 461 21.72 8.19 -10.09
N SER A 462 22.47 7.19 -10.56
CA SER A 462 22.06 5.78 -10.69
C SER A 462 20.70 5.56 -11.37
N ARG A 463 20.37 6.37 -12.41
CA ARG A 463 19.07 6.27 -13.09
C ARG A 463 18.94 4.95 -13.89
N PRO A 464 17.77 4.31 -13.95
CA PRO A 464 17.60 2.99 -14.54
C PRO A 464 17.71 3.00 -16.08
N PHE A 465 17.73 1.81 -16.68
CA PHE A 465 17.75 1.63 -18.14
C PHE A 465 16.36 1.32 -18.67
N LEU A 466 15.85 2.12 -19.61
CA LEU A 466 14.56 1.86 -20.26
C LEU A 466 14.66 0.71 -21.27
N ALA A 467 13.62 -0.12 -21.38
CA ALA A 467 13.56 -1.22 -22.35
C ALA A 467 13.57 -0.70 -23.81
N SER A 468 14.45 -1.26 -24.65
CA SER A 468 14.58 -0.88 -26.07
C SER A 468 13.50 -1.53 -26.94
N THR A 469 12.26 -1.07 -26.77
CA THR A 469 11.09 -1.49 -27.57
C THR A 469 11.17 -0.94 -29.01
N PRO A 470 10.43 -1.53 -29.98
CA PRO A 470 10.37 -0.99 -31.35
C PRO A 470 9.88 0.47 -31.42
N ALA A 471 8.99 0.85 -30.51
CA ALA A 471 8.48 2.21 -30.36
C ALA A 471 9.57 3.20 -29.95
N VAL A 472 10.32 2.84 -28.91
CA VAL A 472 11.47 3.60 -28.40
C VAL A 472 12.54 3.76 -29.50
N LYS A 473 12.89 2.68 -30.20
CA LYS A 473 13.85 2.73 -31.32
C LYS A 473 13.39 3.70 -32.41
N SER A 474 12.16 3.53 -32.91
CA SER A 474 11.61 4.40 -33.96
C SER A 474 11.53 5.87 -33.53
N TRP A 475 11.27 6.15 -32.25
CA TRP A 475 11.32 7.52 -31.72
C TRP A 475 12.76 8.07 -31.69
N CYS A 476 13.74 7.30 -31.20
CA CYS A 476 15.15 7.68 -31.22
C CYS A 476 15.65 7.94 -32.65
N ASP A 477 15.38 7.02 -33.58
CA ASP A 477 15.73 7.14 -35.01
C ASP A 477 15.14 8.41 -35.65
N ARG A 478 13.90 8.77 -35.30
CA ARG A 478 13.20 9.98 -35.77
C ARG A 478 13.72 11.28 -35.16
N THR A 479 14.36 11.23 -34.00
CA THR A 479 14.78 12.42 -33.23
C THR A 479 16.29 12.61 -33.16
N GLY A 480 17.08 11.63 -33.61
CA GLY A 480 18.54 11.64 -33.53
C GLY A 480 19.10 11.33 -32.13
N VAL A 481 18.26 10.88 -31.18
CA VAL A 481 18.70 10.53 -29.83
C VAL A 481 19.48 9.21 -29.86
N THR A 482 20.74 9.23 -29.44
CA THR A 482 21.57 8.03 -29.33
C THR A 482 21.13 7.22 -28.11
N GLN A 483 20.55 6.02 -28.33
CA GLN A 483 19.94 5.26 -27.26
C GLN A 483 20.96 4.68 -26.26
N ARG A 484 20.87 5.13 -25.00
CA ARG A 484 21.48 4.47 -23.84
C ARG A 484 20.97 3.03 -23.72
N THR A 485 21.89 2.06 -23.73
CA THR A 485 21.58 0.63 -23.63
C THR A 485 22.20 0.03 -22.36
N LYS A 486 21.56 -0.99 -21.79
CA LYS A 486 22.10 -1.70 -20.62
C LYS A 486 23.37 -2.48 -21.03
N PRO A 487 24.49 -2.37 -20.29
CA PRO A 487 25.71 -3.14 -20.57
C PRO A 487 25.45 -4.65 -20.61
N ALA A 488 26.00 -5.34 -21.63
CA ALA A 488 25.85 -6.78 -21.79
C ALA A 488 26.51 -7.59 -20.65
N CYS A 489 27.58 -7.03 -20.06
CA CYS A 489 28.26 -7.59 -18.89
C CYS A 489 28.12 -6.64 -17.70
N GLN A 490 27.12 -6.88 -16.83
CA GLN A 490 27.36 -6.69 -15.41
C GLN A 490 28.18 -7.89 -14.93
N ALA A 491 29.28 -7.67 -14.21
CA ALA A 491 29.80 -8.72 -13.34
C ALA A 491 28.69 -9.07 -12.33
N CYS A 492 28.48 -10.36 -12.06
CA CYS A 492 27.36 -10.81 -11.22
C CYS A 492 27.59 -10.49 -9.72
N GLN A 493 27.48 -9.21 -9.37
CA GLN A 493 27.44 -8.71 -7.98
C GLN A 493 26.23 -9.29 -7.22
N CYS A 494 25.20 -9.66 -7.97
CA CYS A 494 23.95 -10.25 -7.48
C CYS A 494 23.83 -11.69 -8.00
N ALA A 495 23.34 -12.59 -7.16
CA ALA A 495 22.81 -13.87 -7.65
C ALA A 495 21.64 -13.62 -8.62
N SER A 496 21.39 -14.55 -9.54
CA SER A 496 20.24 -14.49 -10.45
C SER A 496 18.94 -14.36 -9.64
N CYS A 497 18.21 -13.29 -9.90
CA CYS A 497 16.97 -12.92 -9.23
C CYS A 497 15.99 -12.47 -10.32
N SER A 498 14.72 -12.90 -10.23
CA SER A 498 13.65 -12.42 -11.12
C SER A 498 12.48 -11.87 -10.30
N VAL A 499 11.97 -10.70 -10.69
CA VAL A 499 10.70 -10.16 -10.16
C VAL A 499 9.48 -11.01 -10.55
N ASP A 500 9.66 -11.91 -11.52
CA ASP A 500 8.65 -12.87 -11.99
C ASP A 500 8.88 -14.30 -11.45
N GLU A 501 9.72 -14.49 -10.44
CA GLU A 501 9.97 -15.81 -9.85
C GLU A 501 8.71 -16.38 -9.14
N PRO A 502 8.23 -17.59 -9.47
CA PRO A 502 7.00 -18.14 -8.88
C PRO A 502 7.11 -18.40 -7.37
N VAL A 503 6.46 -17.55 -6.57
CA VAL A 503 6.37 -17.73 -5.12
C VAL A 503 5.43 -18.89 -4.78
N LYS A 504 5.97 -19.95 -4.16
CA LYS A 504 5.16 -21.04 -3.60
C LYS A 504 4.35 -20.52 -2.41
N LEU A 505 3.02 -20.56 -2.52
CA LEU A 505 2.12 -20.16 -1.45
C LEU A 505 2.23 -21.09 -0.23
N PRO A 506 2.07 -20.57 1.00
CA PRO A 506 1.92 -21.41 2.19
C PRO A 506 0.65 -22.27 2.11
N PRO A 507 0.60 -23.42 2.82
CA PRO A 507 -0.63 -24.19 2.93
C PRO A 507 -1.76 -23.41 3.63
N VAL A 508 -2.98 -23.90 3.47
CA VAL A 508 -4.13 -23.55 4.31
C VAL A 508 -4.29 -24.65 5.36
N THR A 509 -4.59 -24.28 6.60
CA THR A 509 -4.79 -25.24 7.69
C THR A 509 -6.17 -25.87 7.57
N ALA A 510 -6.26 -27.19 7.78
CA ALA A 510 -7.55 -27.89 7.74
C ALA A 510 -8.53 -27.45 8.85
N GLN A 511 -8.07 -26.66 9.83
CA GLN A 511 -8.88 -26.11 10.92
C GLN A 511 -9.59 -24.81 10.55
N CYS A 512 -9.10 -24.04 9.56
CA CYS A 512 -9.78 -22.84 9.05
C CYS A 512 -11.00 -23.14 8.15
N LEU A 513 -11.28 -24.41 7.85
CA LEU A 513 -12.20 -24.83 6.78
C LEU A 513 -13.58 -25.28 7.27
N LYS A 514 -14.02 -24.79 8.44
CA LYS A 514 -15.36 -25.07 8.96
C LYS A 514 -15.98 -23.81 9.61
N PRO A 515 -17.25 -23.49 9.30
CA PRO A 515 -18.02 -22.47 10.00
C PRO A 515 -18.55 -22.98 11.35
#